data_AF-H2YM93-F1
#
_entry.id   AF-H2YM93-F1
#
_cell.length_a   1.000
_cell.length_b   1.000
_cell.length_c   1.000
_cell.angle_alpha   90.00
_cell.angle_beta   90.00
_cell.angle_gamma   90.00
#
_symmetry.space_group_name_H-M   'P 1'
#
loop_
_entity.id
_entity.type
_entity.pdbx_description
1 polymer ?
#
loop_
_entity_poly.entity_id
_entity_poly.type
_entity_poly.pdbx_seq_one_letter_code
_entity_poly.pdbx_strand_id
1 'polypeptide(L)'
;MEIHILDDTEEPIDYGFTQQIAPNSGFCESLAAANEIIRNYQEKTLTKFSICKSCKNFGQKDWQSGRHLISFESDRGNVRIPFDGIPFMVIGTKVLQCQHGKDSHKRSKERYREIKESGNYPPNKKPRVLTNPTKKMDCPAAIHLREVVTFPQFPVKKDTARYRRKISCDIRALLKNDPSQIQMDRRIYIVLPFINEHRFHLIGQCNPNLKQIMDPDIVEKIYEQVSLHGVDNADEMTQILKRFVAEIFAGKKLPPVSSKKYYPSKRDVKEEMTKALATFRESKYICSSMNQQVVQWVEKQPENFVYFHPH
;
A
#
# COMPACT_ATOMS: atom_id res chain seq x y z
N MET A 1 -23.61 20.35 -7.92
CA MET A 1 -22.79 19.23 -7.41
C MET A 1 -22.06 18.67 -8.61
N GLU A 2 -20.88 19.18 -8.89
CA GLU A 2 -20.07 18.70 -10.02
C GLU A 2 -19.55 17.31 -9.68
N ILE A 3 -20.01 16.34 -10.45
CA ILE A 3 -19.46 14.99 -10.45
C ILE A 3 -18.17 15.12 -11.24
N HIS A 4 -17.02 15.14 -10.56
CA HIS A 4 -15.75 14.85 -11.22
C HIS A 4 -15.76 13.36 -11.59
N ILE A 5 -16.43 13.06 -12.70
CA ILE A 5 -16.12 11.89 -13.50
C ILE A 5 -14.70 12.19 -13.98
N LEU A 6 -13.72 11.46 -13.47
CA LEU A 6 -12.43 11.37 -14.13
C LEU A 6 -12.74 10.68 -15.46
N ASP A 7 -13.03 11.49 -16.48
CA ASP A 7 -13.24 11.04 -17.84
C ASP A 7 -11.98 10.27 -18.29
N ASP A 8 -12.18 9.19 -19.01
CA ASP A 8 -11.15 8.29 -19.56
C ASP A 8 -10.26 8.99 -20.63
N THR A 9 -10.25 10.32 -20.70
CA THR A 9 -9.62 11.14 -21.76
C THR A 9 -8.50 12.05 -21.29
N GLU A 10 -8.16 12.10 -20.01
CA GLU A 10 -7.03 12.91 -19.52
C GLU A 10 -5.76 12.05 -19.44
N GLU A 11 -4.64 12.68 -19.81
CA GLU A 11 -3.25 12.20 -19.92
C GLU A 11 -2.92 10.87 -19.20
N PRO A 12 -2.13 9.98 -19.82
CA PRO A 12 -1.77 8.69 -19.22
C PRO A 12 -1.20 8.91 -17.82
N ILE A 13 -2.02 8.56 -16.82
CA ILE A 13 -1.66 8.75 -15.42
C ILE A 13 -0.50 7.80 -15.14
N ASP A 14 0.70 8.36 -14.95
CA ASP A 14 1.84 7.55 -14.56
C ASP A 14 1.66 7.06 -13.12
N TYR A 15 1.50 5.76 -12.97
CA TYR A 15 1.40 5.10 -11.67
C TYR A 15 2.76 4.60 -11.15
N GLY A 16 3.83 4.75 -11.94
CA GLY A 16 5.18 4.29 -11.63
C GLY A 16 5.51 2.92 -12.20
N PHE A 17 4.95 2.55 -13.36
CA PHE A 17 5.31 1.30 -14.04
C PHE A 17 6.73 1.39 -14.60
N THR A 18 7.51 0.31 -14.52
CA THR A 18 8.79 0.22 -15.24
C THR A 18 8.55 0.23 -16.73
N GLN A 19 7.51 -0.48 -17.19
CA GLN A 19 7.03 -0.42 -18.56
C GLN A 19 5.51 -0.52 -18.59
N GLN A 20 4.88 0.43 -19.27
CA GLN A 20 3.45 0.45 -19.50
C GLN A 20 3.10 -0.36 -20.75
N ILE A 21 2.10 -1.24 -20.63
CA ILE A 21 1.61 -2.09 -21.74
C ILE A 21 0.27 -1.56 -22.24
N ALA A 22 -0.59 -1.10 -21.32
CA ALA A 22 -1.87 -0.46 -21.61
C ALA A 22 -2.14 0.64 -20.56
N PRO A 23 -3.18 1.48 -20.72
CA PRO A 23 -3.43 2.62 -19.82
C PRO A 23 -3.46 2.23 -18.32
N ASN A 24 -4.04 1.08 -17.99
CA ASN A 24 -4.17 0.55 -16.63
C ASN A 24 -3.34 -0.70 -16.37
N SER A 25 -2.38 -1.04 -17.25
CA SER A 25 -1.57 -2.25 -17.08
C SER A 25 -0.11 -2.05 -17.48
N GLY A 26 0.77 -2.72 -16.75
CA GLY A 26 2.21 -2.67 -16.97
C GLY A 26 2.92 -3.68 -16.09
N PHE A 27 4.24 -3.62 -16.06
CA PHE A 27 5.02 -4.40 -15.11
C PHE A 27 6.05 -3.57 -14.37
N CYS A 28 6.52 -4.13 -13.25
CA CYS A 28 7.65 -3.62 -12.48
C CYS A 28 8.59 -4.76 -12.07
N GLU A 29 9.82 -4.42 -11.71
CA GLU A 29 10.89 -5.41 -11.45
C GLU A 29 10.94 -5.88 -9.99
N SER A 30 10.32 -5.13 -9.07
CA SER A 30 10.37 -5.42 -7.63
C SER A 30 9.01 -5.43 -6.97
N LEU A 31 8.90 -6.17 -5.86
CA LEU A 31 7.71 -6.16 -5.02
C LEU A 31 7.49 -4.79 -4.36
N ALA A 32 8.58 -4.07 -4.05
CA ALA A 32 8.50 -2.72 -3.50
C ALA A 32 7.83 -1.77 -4.49
N ALA A 33 8.32 -1.74 -5.74
CA ALA A 33 7.71 -0.96 -6.82
C ALA A 33 6.24 -1.33 -7.06
N ALA A 34 5.91 -2.63 -7.03
CA ALA A 34 4.51 -3.07 -7.15
C ALA A 34 3.61 -2.49 -6.05
N ASN A 35 4.09 -2.48 -4.81
CA ASN A 35 3.36 -1.91 -3.68
C ASN A 35 3.23 -0.38 -3.79
N GLU A 36 4.24 0.31 -4.32
CA GLU A 36 4.19 1.75 -4.58
C GLU A 36 3.18 2.09 -5.67
N ILE A 37 3.15 1.34 -6.78
CA ILE A 37 2.13 1.50 -7.84
C ILE A 37 0.73 1.37 -7.25
N ILE A 38 0.49 0.34 -6.43
CA ILE A 38 -0.80 0.14 -5.76
C ILE A 38 -1.11 1.30 -4.80
N ARG A 39 -0.12 1.79 -4.05
CA ARG A 39 -0.29 2.94 -3.15
C ARG A 39 -0.67 4.19 -3.94
N ASN A 40 0.07 4.51 -4.99
CA ASN A 40 -0.16 5.66 -5.86
C ASN A 40 -1.56 5.59 -6.49
N TYR A 41 -1.96 4.42 -6.98
CA TYR A 41 -3.31 4.20 -7.53
C TYR A 41 -4.40 4.44 -6.48
N GLN A 42 -4.24 3.88 -5.28
CA GLN A 42 -5.19 4.06 -4.17
C GLN A 42 -5.31 5.50 -3.70
N GLU A 43 -4.20 6.25 -3.68
CA GLU A 43 -4.17 7.66 -3.31
C GLU A 43 -4.86 8.53 -4.36
N LYS A 44 -4.54 8.32 -5.65
CA LYS A 44 -5.15 9.08 -6.76
C LYS A 44 -6.66 8.82 -6.88
N THR A 45 -7.09 7.57 -6.72
CA THR A 45 -8.52 7.19 -6.84
C THR A 45 -9.29 7.28 -5.52
N LEU A 46 -8.61 7.56 -4.40
CA LEU A 46 -9.16 7.54 -3.05
C LEU A 46 -9.85 6.21 -2.70
N THR A 47 -9.33 5.11 -3.25
CA THR A 47 -9.83 3.75 -3.04
C THR A 47 -8.91 2.97 -2.11
N LYS A 48 -9.35 1.80 -1.67
CA LYS A 48 -8.54 0.88 -0.88
C LYS A 48 -8.82 -0.53 -1.28
N PHE A 49 -7.76 -1.32 -1.39
CA PHE A 49 -7.86 -2.73 -1.70
C PHE A 49 -7.35 -3.58 -0.53
N SER A 50 -7.97 -4.75 -0.39
CA SER A 50 -7.63 -5.77 0.59
C SER A 50 -7.25 -7.05 -0.14
N ILE A 51 -6.29 -7.80 0.39
CA ILE A 51 -5.87 -9.07 -0.21
C ILE A 51 -7.06 -10.03 -0.22
N CYS A 52 -7.45 -10.47 -1.41
CA CYS A 52 -8.50 -11.45 -1.61
C CYS A 52 -7.91 -12.85 -1.80
N LYS A 53 -6.87 -12.95 -2.64
CA LYS A 53 -6.15 -14.20 -2.92
C LYS A 53 -4.67 -13.90 -3.05
N SER A 54 -3.81 -14.77 -2.54
CA SER A 54 -2.37 -14.72 -2.76
C SER A 54 -1.82 -16.13 -2.76
N CYS A 55 -0.96 -16.43 -3.75
CA CYS A 55 -0.14 -17.64 -3.69
C CYS A 55 0.86 -17.53 -2.55
N LYS A 56 1.22 -18.66 -1.93
CA LYS A 56 2.20 -18.72 -0.82
C LYS A 56 3.56 -18.14 -1.23
N ASN A 57 3.99 -18.43 -2.45
CA ASN A 57 5.31 -18.05 -2.97
C ASN A 57 5.33 -16.66 -3.61
N PHE A 58 4.20 -15.94 -3.65
CA PHE A 58 4.19 -14.59 -4.21
C PHE A 58 5.03 -13.66 -3.31
N GLY A 59 6.04 -13.00 -3.86
CA GLY A 59 6.97 -12.21 -3.06
C GLY A 59 8.22 -12.93 -2.60
N GLN A 60 8.26 -14.27 -2.67
CA GLN A 60 9.33 -15.08 -2.11
C GLN A 60 10.40 -15.41 -3.15
N LYS A 61 11.63 -15.66 -2.69
CA LYS A 61 12.77 -16.02 -3.55
C LYS A 61 12.86 -17.51 -3.88
N ASP A 62 12.03 -18.34 -3.24
CA ASP A 62 12.10 -19.80 -3.31
C ASP A 62 11.36 -20.38 -4.54
N TRP A 63 11.44 -19.70 -5.69
CA TRP A 63 10.86 -20.17 -6.96
C TRP A 63 11.61 -21.36 -7.57
N GLN A 64 12.69 -21.82 -6.94
CA GLN A 64 13.47 -22.98 -7.39
C GLN A 64 12.74 -24.30 -7.12
N SER A 65 11.73 -24.29 -6.23
CA SER A 65 11.00 -25.47 -5.81
C SER A 65 9.70 -25.64 -6.61
N GLY A 66 9.76 -26.34 -7.74
CA GLY A 66 8.56 -26.68 -8.53
C GLY A 66 8.83 -27.06 -9.98
N ARG A 67 7.90 -27.80 -10.60
CA ARG A 67 7.87 -27.98 -12.06
C ARG A 67 7.16 -26.78 -12.69
N HIS A 68 7.94 -25.81 -13.15
CA HIS A 68 7.40 -24.64 -13.83
C HIS A 68 7.34 -24.85 -15.35
N LEU A 69 6.24 -24.39 -15.97
CA LEU A 69 6.11 -24.33 -17.42
C LEU A 69 6.78 -23.05 -17.93
N ILE A 70 7.74 -23.20 -18.84
CA ILE A 70 8.33 -22.07 -19.56
C ILE A 70 7.35 -21.64 -20.65
N SER A 71 6.94 -20.39 -20.59
CA SER A 71 6.01 -19.74 -21.51
C SER A 71 6.68 -18.55 -22.16
N PHE A 72 6.13 -18.09 -23.27
CA PHE A 72 6.60 -16.90 -24.00
C PHE A 72 5.52 -15.81 -24.10
N GLU A 73 4.27 -16.21 -23.86
CA GLU A 73 3.10 -15.36 -23.75
C GLU A 73 2.06 -16.10 -22.89
N SER A 74 1.12 -15.39 -22.29
CA SER A 74 0.06 -16.02 -21.53
C SER A 74 -1.20 -15.16 -21.46
N ASP A 75 -2.25 -15.62 -22.13
CA ASP A 75 -3.61 -15.08 -21.94
C ASP A 75 -4.36 -15.77 -20.79
N ARG A 76 -3.75 -16.76 -20.14
CA ARG A 76 -4.39 -17.52 -19.05
C ARG A 76 -4.42 -16.72 -17.75
N GLY A 77 -5.55 -16.71 -17.05
CA GLY A 77 -5.69 -16.06 -15.75
C GLY A 77 -6.14 -14.60 -15.85
N ASN A 78 -5.95 -13.83 -14.78
CA ASN A 78 -6.50 -12.47 -14.68
C ASN A 78 -5.58 -11.37 -15.24
N VAL A 79 -4.35 -11.73 -15.66
CA VAL A 79 -3.35 -10.79 -16.19
C VAL A 79 -2.76 -11.39 -17.46
N ARG A 80 -2.97 -10.70 -18.57
CA ARG A 80 -2.39 -11.03 -19.87
C ARG A 80 -0.91 -10.65 -19.89
N ILE A 81 -0.07 -11.58 -20.31
CA ILE A 81 1.36 -11.35 -20.55
C ILE A 81 1.60 -11.43 -22.06
N PRO A 82 1.87 -10.30 -22.74
CA PRO A 82 2.12 -10.29 -24.18
C PRO A 82 3.45 -10.96 -24.53
N PHE A 83 3.60 -11.35 -25.80
CA PHE A 83 4.87 -11.85 -26.31
C PHE A 83 5.89 -10.71 -26.43
N ASP A 84 6.98 -10.80 -25.67
CA ASP A 84 8.11 -9.84 -25.70
C ASP A 84 9.41 -10.49 -26.21
N GLY A 85 9.34 -11.74 -26.68
CA GLY A 85 10.49 -12.52 -27.12
C GLY A 85 11.36 -13.08 -25.99
N ILE A 86 11.01 -12.86 -24.72
CA ILE A 86 11.77 -13.34 -23.56
C ILE A 86 10.97 -14.46 -22.87
N PRO A 87 11.52 -15.67 -22.75
CA PRO A 87 10.84 -16.74 -22.02
C PRO A 87 10.71 -16.40 -20.55
N PHE A 88 9.62 -16.88 -19.95
CA PHE A 88 9.34 -16.69 -18.53
C PHE A 88 8.65 -17.89 -17.91
N MET A 89 8.68 -17.95 -16.59
CA MET A 89 7.86 -18.86 -15.80
C MET A 89 7.00 -18.08 -14.80
N VAL A 90 5.76 -18.54 -14.60
CA VAL A 90 4.84 -17.93 -13.65
C VAL A 90 5.10 -18.51 -12.26
N ILE A 91 5.36 -17.61 -11.29
CA ILE A 91 5.66 -17.98 -9.90
C ILE A 91 4.40 -17.92 -9.05
N GLY A 92 3.62 -16.85 -9.20
CA GLY A 92 2.49 -16.62 -8.34
C GLY A 92 1.53 -15.58 -8.86
N THR A 93 0.34 -15.60 -8.28
CA THR A 93 -0.70 -14.59 -8.53
C THR A 93 -1.15 -14.01 -7.20
N LYS A 94 -1.44 -12.71 -7.20
CA LYS A 94 -2.03 -12.00 -6.07
C LYS A 94 -3.18 -11.15 -6.58
N VAL A 95 -4.31 -11.23 -5.90
CA VAL A 95 -5.51 -10.47 -6.24
C VAL A 95 -5.91 -9.65 -5.03
N LEU A 96 -5.97 -8.34 -5.24
CA LEU A 96 -6.49 -7.41 -4.26
C LEU A 96 -7.90 -7.01 -4.69
N GLN A 97 -8.87 -7.09 -3.79
CA GLN A 97 -10.24 -6.68 -4.06
C GLN A 97 -10.54 -5.37 -3.34
N CYS A 98 -11.39 -4.53 -3.94
CA CYS A 98 -11.87 -3.31 -3.30
C CYS A 98 -12.37 -3.56 -1.87
N GLN A 99 -12.15 -2.60 -0.97
CA GLN A 99 -12.64 -2.64 0.40
C GLN A 99 -14.16 -2.84 0.47
N HIS A 100 -14.91 -2.28 -0.49
CA HIS A 100 -16.35 -2.47 -0.66
C HIS A 100 -16.72 -3.69 -1.52
N GLY A 101 -15.76 -4.56 -1.83
CA GLY A 101 -15.99 -5.77 -2.60
C GLY A 101 -16.84 -6.81 -1.85
N LYS A 102 -16.79 -8.04 -2.34
CA LYS A 102 -17.57 -9.16 -1.78
C LYS A 102 -17.22 -9.44 -0.33
N ASP A 103 -18.24 -9.75 0.48
CA ASP A 103 -18.03 -10.23 1.85
C ASP A 103 -17.71 -11.72 1.87
N SER A 104 -16.42 -12.05 1.85
CA SER A 104 -15.93 -13.44 1.94
C SER A 104 -16.36 -14.15 3.23
N HIS A 105 -16.72 -13.42 4.29
CA HIS A 105 -17.14 -13.98 5.57
C HIS A 105 -18.65 -13.95 5.80
N LYS A 106 -19.45 -13.63 4.77
CA LYS A 106 -20.92 -13.57 4.86
C LYS A 106 -21.51 -14.82 5.51
N ARG A 107 -21.16 -16.00 5.01
CA ARG A 107 -21.62 -17.30 5.52
C ARG A 107 -21.22 -17.56 6.98
N SER A 108 -20.01 -17.15 7.37
CA SER A 108 -19.55 -17.29 8.76
C SER A 108 -20.31 -16.34 9.70
N LYS A 109 -20.70 -15.16 9.22
CA LYS A 109 -21.50 -14.20 9.98
C LYS A 109 -22.93 -14.68 10.13
N GLU A 110 -23.52 -15.26 9.08
CA GLU A 110 -24.85 -15.89 9.10
C GLU A 110 -24.89 -17.03 10.13
N ARG A 111 -23.95 -18.00 10.04
CA ARG A 111 -23.83 -19.08 11.04
C ARG A 111 -23.69 -18.55 12.47
N TYR A 112 -22.93 -17.49 12.66
CA TYR A 112 -22.79 -16.88 13.99
C TYR A 112 -24.08 -16.22 14.49
N ARG A 113 -24.89 -15.64 13.60
CA ARG A 113 -26.23 -15.12 13.94
C ARG A 113 -27.15 -16.26 14.33
N GLU A 114 -27.17 -17.35 13.56
CA GLU A 114 -27.96 -18.55 13.87
C GLU A 114 -27.62 -19.12 15.25
N ILE A 115 -26.32 -19.29 15.58
CA ILE A 115 -25.86 -19.76 16.90
C ILE A 115 -26.30 -18.81 18.04
N LYS A 116 -26.32 -17.50 17.77
CA LYS A 116 -26.74 -16.48 18.74
C LYS A 116 -28.26 -16.52 18.95
N GLU A 117 -29.03 -16.66 17.88
CA GLU A 117 -30.49 -16.77 17.92
C GLU A 117 -30.94 -18.08 18.58
N SER A 118 -30.20 -19.17 18.38
CA SER A 118 -30.50 -20.47 18.99
C SER A 118 -30.09 -20.58 20.46
N GLY A 119 -29.55 -19.52 21.08
CA GLY A 119 -29.11 -19.52 22.49
C GLY A 119 -27.84 -20.33 22.80
N ASN A 120 -27.22 -20.97 21.80
CA ASN A 120 -26.01 -21.80 21.97
C ASN A 120 -24.72 -20.97 21.93
N TYR A 121 -24.77 -19.77 22.51
CA TYR A 121 -23.69 -18.80 22.44
C TYR A 121 -22.59 -19.14 23.47
N PRO A 122 -21.29 -19.19 23.10
CA PRO A 122 -20.23 -19.50 24.05
C PRO A 122 -20.21 -18.50 25.23
N PRO A 123 -20.22 -18.96 26.49
CA PRO A 123 -20.37 -18.10 27.67
C PRO A 123 -19.27 -17.03 27.81
N ASN A 124 -18.09 -17.27 27.22
CA ASN A 124 -16.92 -16.41 27.36
C ASN A 124 -16.82 -15.25 26.35
N LYS A 125 -17.83 -15.00 25.52
CA LYS A 125 -17.81 -13.86 24.59
C LYS A 125 -18.95 -12.89 24.91
N LYS A 126 -18.63 -11.61 25.16
CA LYS A 126 -19.68 -10.59 25.29
C LYS A 126 -20.27 -10.31 23.90
N PRO A 127 -21.61 -10.32 23.73
CA PRO A 127 -22.22 -9.96 22.46
C PRO A 127 -21.90 -8.50 22.14
N ARG A 128 -21.20 -8.25 21.04
CA ARG A 128 -21.01 -6.89 20.52
C ARG A 128 -22.22 -6.53 19.66
N VAL A 129 -22.88 -5.43 19.99
CA VAL A 129 -23.87 -4.81 19.10
C VAL A 129 -23.10 -4.01 18.06
N LEU A 130 -23.21 -4.41 16.80
CA LEU A 130 -22.71 -3.63 15.68
C LEU A 130 -23.81 -2.62 15.32
N THR A 131 -23.56 -1.35 15.62
CA THR A 131 -24.48 -0.25 15.27
C THR A 131 -24.44 0.09 13.78
N ASN A 132 -23.34 -0.22 13.10
CA ASN A 132 -23.14 0.14 11.70
C ASN A 132 -23.22 -1.08 10.76
N PRO A 133 -23.90 -0.95 9.60
CA PRO A 133 -23.88 -1.96 8.57
C PRO A 133 -22.47 -2.19 8.02
N THR A 134 -22.23 -3.36 7.42
CA THR A 134 -20.91 -3.67 6.88
C THR A 134 -20.58 -2.78 5.70
N LYS A 135 -19.31 -2.40 5.55
CA LYS A 135 -18.80 -1.66 4.38
C LYS A 135 -18.79 -2.44 3.06
N LYS A 136 -19.22 -3.70 3.03
CA LYS A 136 -19.12 -4.57 1.85
C LYS A 136 -20.38 -4.38 0.99
N MET A 137 -20.19 -4.00 -0.27
CA MET A 137 -21.23 -3.63 -1.24
C MET A 137 -21.14 -4.47 -2.53
N ASP A 138 -20.43 -5.61 -2.49
CA ASP A 138 -20.22 -6.49 -3.65
C ASP A 138 -19.61 -5.79 -4.89
N CYS A 139 -18.74 -4.80 -4.67
CA CYS A 139 -17.99 -4.14 -5.74
C CYS A 139 -17.07 -5.12 -6.50
N PRO A 140 -17.10 -5.14 -7.84
CA PRO A 140 -16.30 -6.09 -8.63
C PRO A 140 -14.84 -5.65 -8.83
N ALA A 141 -14.51 -4.37 -8.63
CA ALA A 141 -13.18 -3.83 -8.86
C ALA A 141 -12.09 -4.59 -8.08
N ALA A 142 -11.08 -5.05 -8.82
CA ALA A 142 -9.96 -5.81 -8.30
C ALA A 142 -8.66 -5.44 -9.02
N ILE A 143 -7.56 -5.38 -8.26
CA ILE A 143 -6.20 -5.28 -8.80
C ILE A 143 -5.67 -6.69 -8.94
N HIS A 144 -5.16 -7.01 -10.12
CA HIS A 144 -4.57 -8.30 -10.42
C HIS A 144 -3.06 -8.17 -10.57
N LEU A 145 -2.31 -8.99 -9.84
CA LEU A 145 -0.88 -9.08 -9.93
C LEU A 145 -0.48 -10.49 -10.33
N ARG A 146 0.48 -10.58 -11.25
CA ARG A 146 1.06 -11.82 -11.72
C ARG A 146 2.57 -11.71 -11.73
N GLU A 147 3.18 -12.53 -10.90
CA GLU A 147 4.62 -12.58 -10.74
C GLU A 147 5.21 -13.63 -11.67
N VAL A 148 6.19 -13.21 -12.45
CA VAL A 148 6.95 -14.07 -13.34
C VAL A 148 8.44 -13.87 -13.13
N VAL A 149 9.20 -14.89 -13.51
CA VAL A 149 10.64 -14.81 -13.65
C VAL A 149 10.99 -14.98 -15.12
N THR A 150 11.70 -14.00 -15.66
CA THR A 150 12.11 -13.92 -17.07
C THR A 150 13.56 -14.38 -17.23
N PHE A 151 13.88 -14.94 -18.40
CA PHE A 151 15.21 -15.44 -18.74
C PHE A 151 15.81 -14.63 -19.90
N PRO A 152 16.38 -13.44 -19.63
CA PRO A 152 16.84 -12.51 -20.67
C PRO A 152 17.95 -13.08 -21.56
N GLN A 153 18.73 -14.05 -21.06
CA GLN A 153 19.81 -14.70 -21.82
C GLN A 153 19.31 -15.60 -22.97
N PHE A 154 18.00 -15.87 -23.03
CA PHE A 154 17.39 -16.78 -24.03
C PHE A 154 16.39 -16.06 -24.95
N PRO A 155 16.76 -14.96 -25.62
CA PRO A 155 15.82 -14.23 -26.47
C PRO A 155 15.45 -15.04 -27.73
N VAL A 156 14.17 -14.99 -28.10
CA VAL A 156 13.65 -15.65 -29.29
C VAL A 156 13.95 -14.81 -30.52
N LYS A 157 14.96 -15.21 -31.31
CA LYS A 157 15.29 -14.54 -32.59
C LYS A 157 14.28 -14.81 -33.71
N LYS A 158 13.66 -15.99 -33.71
CA LYS A 158 12.65 -16.41 -34.69
C LYS A 158 11.51 -17.10 -33.97
N ASP A 159 10.32 -16.52 -34.07
CA ASP A 159 9.16 -17.07 -33.39
C ASP A 159 8.59 -18.28 -34.15
N THR A 160 9.05 -19.47 -33.77
CA THR A 160 8.50 -20.73 -34.28
C THR A 160 8.40 -21.74 -33.14
N ALA A 161 7.45 -22.66 -33.24
CA ALA A 161 7.24 -23.70 -32.24
C ALA A 161 8.51 -24.54 -31.97
N ARG A 162 9.33 -24.80 -33.00
CA ARG A 162 10.59 -25.55 -32.87
C ARG A 162 11.61 -24.80 -32.01
N TYR A 163 11.81 -23.50 -32.27
CA TYR A 163 12.73 -22.67 -31.50
C TYR A 163 12.25 -22.47 -30.06
N ARG A 164 10.96 -22.19 -29.84
CA ARG A 164 10.35 -22.11 -28.51
C ARG A 164 10.62 -23.39 -27.70
N ARG A 165 10.38 -24.58 -28.29
CA ARG A 165 10.64 -25.88 -27.64
C ARG A 165 12.11 -26.09 -27.30
N LYS A 166 13.02 -25.76 -28.21
CA LYS A 166 14.47 -25.87 -27.98
C LYS A 166 14.89 -25.02 -26.79
N ILE A 167 14.52 -23.74 -26.79
CA ILE A 167 14.82 -22.80 -25.71
C ILE A 167 14.25 -23.30 -24.37
N SER A 168 13.00 -23.77 -24.35
CA SER A 168 12.41 -24.35 -23.14
C SER A 168 13.12 -25.61 -22.66
N CYS A 169 13.69 -26.43 -23.55
CA CYS A 169 14.53 -27.57 -23.15
C CYS A 169 15.86 -27.10 -22.56
N ASP A 170 16.53 -26.16 -23.21
CA ASP A 170 17.84 -25.63 -22.79
C ASP A 170 17.73 -25.00 -21.39
N ILE A 171 16.74 -24.15 -21.16
CA ILE A 171 16.48 -23.53 -19.84
C ILE A 171 16.17 -24.61 -18.79
N ARG A 172 15.36 -25.62 -19.11
CA ARG A 172 15.04 -26.71 -18.16
C ARG A 172 16.26 -27.55 -17.81
N ALA A 173 17.15 -27.80 -18.77
CA ALA A 173 18.39 -28.53 -18.53
C ALA A 173 19.31 -27.73 -17.60
N LEU A 174 19.47 -26.43 -17.85
CA LEU A 174 20.30 -25.56 -17.02
C LEU A 174 19.72 -25.36 -15.62
N LEU A 175 18.40 -25.18 -15.48
CA LEU A 175 17.73 -25.09 -14.17
C LEU A 175 17.87 -26.38 -13.35
N LYS A 176 18.10 -27.52 -14.00
CA LYS A 176 18.30 -28.80 -13.33
C LYS A 176 19.76 -29.04 -12.93
N ASN A 177 20.71 -28.63 -13.79
CA ASN A 177 22.12 -28.91 -13.60
C ASN A 177 22.80 -27.83 -12.75
N ASP A 178 22.71 -26.56 -13.17
CA ASP A 178 23.41 -25.42 -12.57
C ASP A 178 22.54 -24.15 -12.59
N PRO A 179 21.60 -23.99 -11.63
CA PRO A 179 20.70 -22.83 -11.56
C PRO A 179 21.44 -21.49 -11.43
N SER A 180 22.66 -21.49 -10.90
CA SER A 180 23.49 -20.29 -10.68
C SER A 180 24.05 -19.68 -11.98
N GLN A 181 24.10 -20.45 -13.08
CA GLN A 181 24.60 -19.94 -14.36
C GLN A 181 23.56 -19.13 -15.15
N ILE A 182 22.28 -19.23 -14.77
CA ILE A 182 21.19 -18.55 -15.47
C ILE A 182 20.91 -17.22 -14.79
N GLN A 183 21.01 -16.12 -15.55
CA GLN A 183 20.44 -14.85 -15.10
C GLN A 183 18.92 -14.91 -15.14
N MET A 184 18.30 -14.65 -13.99
CA MET A 184 16.86 -14.69 -13.78
C MET A 184 16.41 -13.35 -13.24
N ASP A 185 15.56 -12.67 -14.01
CA ASP A 185 15.04 -11.36 -13.62
C ASP A 185 13.57 -11.51 -13.21
N ARG A 186 13.17 -10.76 -12.19
CA ARG A 186 11.80 -10.79 -11.68
C ARG A 186 10.97 -9.72 -12.35
N ARG A 187 9.75 -10.06 -12.77
CA ARG A 187 8.76 -9.09 -13.27
C ARG A 187 7.40 -9.36 -12.64
N ILE A 188 6.73 -8.29 -12.22
CA ILE A 188 5.38 -8.35 -11.66
C ILE A 188 4.47 -7.55 -12.60
N TYR A 189 3.64 -8.27 -13.34
CA TYR A 189 2.60 -7.67 -14.18
C TYR A 189 1.43 -7.28 -13.29
N ILE A 190 0.92 -6.06 -13.47
CA ILE A 190 -0.14 -5.48 -12.66
C ILE A 190 -1.21 -4.94 -13.60
N VAL A 191 -2.46 -5.26 -13.30
CA VAL A 191 -3.65 -4.68 -13.93
C VAL A 191 -4.44 -3.96 -12.86
N LEU A 192 -4.60 -2.65 -13.03
CA LEU A 192 -5.40 -1.78 -12.18
C LEU A 192 -6.84 -1.73 -12.74
N PRO A 193 -7.88 -1.78 -11.90
CA PRO A 193 -9.24 -1.66 -12.40
C PRO A 193 -9.47 -0.25 -12.93
N PHE A 194 -10.32 -0.09 -13.94
CA PHE A 194 -10.79 1.24 -14.31
C PHE A 194 -11.72 1.82 -13.23
N ILE A 195 -11.85 3.15 -13.23
CA ILE A 195 -12.73 3.85 -12.29
C ILE A 195 -14.18 3.39 -12.48
N ASN A 196 -14.62 3.18 -13.72
CA ASN A 196 -15.96 2.69 -14.05
C ASN A 196 -16.25 1.24 -13.59
N GLU A 197 -15.23 0.44 -13.25
CA GLU A 197 -15.41 -0.92 -12.72
C GLU A 197 -15.87 -0.91 -11.27
N HIS A 198 -15.68 0.19 -10.56
CA HIS A 198 -16.21 0.35 -9.22
C HIS A 198 -17.74 0.56 -9.30
N ARG A 199 -18.48 -0.44 -8.84
CA ARG A 199 -19.95 -0.43 -8.80
C ARG A 199 -20.46 -0.42 -7.37
N PHE A 200 -21.66 0.10 -7.18
CA PHE A 200 -22.41 0.09 -5.92
C PHE A 200 -21.80 0.94 -4.78
N HIS A 201 -20.80 1.76 -5.08
CA HIS A 201 -20.27 2.78 -4.16
C HIS A 201 -19.66 3.95 -4.93
N LEU A 202 -19.61 5.12 -4.29
CA LEU A 202 -18.94 6.30 -4.84
C LEU A 202 -17.42 6.17 -4.74
N ILE A 203 -16.72 6.76 -5.71
CA ILE A 203 -15.26 6.87 -5.82
C ILE A 203 -14.91 8.35 -5.71
N GLY A 204 -13.70 8.69 -5.26
CA GLY A 204 -13.26 10.10 -5.21
C GLY A 204 -13.84 10.92 -4.06
N GLN A 205 -14.81 10.39 -3.30
CA GLN A 205 -15.22 10.99 -2.03
C GLN A 205 -14.45 10.35 -0.89
N CYS A 206 -13.90 11.18 0.00
CA CYS A 206 -13.19 10.72 1.18
C CYS A 206 -14.09 9.83 2.03
N ASN A 207 -13.89 8.52 1.91
CA ASN A 207 -14.55 7.57 2.77
C ASN A 207 -14.14 7.89 4.21
N PRO A 208 -15.08 8.20 5.12
CA PRO A 208 -14.74 8.55 6.49
C PRO A 208 -13.95 7.44 7.20
N ASN A 209 -14.05 6.19 6.70
CA ASN A 209 -13.35 5.02 7.21
C ASN A 209 -11.99 4.73 6.55
N LEU A 210 -11.56 5.51 5.56
CA LEU A 210 -10.20 5.46 5.05
C LEU A 210 -9.33 6.41 5.88
N LYS A 211 -8.38 5.84 6.64
CA LYS A 211 -7.25 6.59 7.19
C LYS A 211 -6.35 6.93 6.00
N GLN A 212 -6.34 8.19 5.58
CA GLN A 212 -5.30 8.71 4.69
C GLN A 212 -4.09 9.05 5.55
N ILE A 213 -2.89 8.79 5.03
CA ILE A 213 -1.66 9.25 5.67
C ILE A 213 -1.67 10.78 5.50
N MET A 214 -1.54 11.50 6.61
CA MET A 214 -1.40 12.95 6.56
C MET A 214 -0.10 13.30 5.84
N ASP A 215 -0.11 14.41 5.11
CA ASP A 215 1.10 14.89 4.46
C ASP A 215 2.19 15.16 5.52
N PRO A 216 3.46 14.75 5.31
CA PRO A 216 4.52 14.93 6.29
C PRO A 216 4.64 16.37 6.81
N ASP A 217 4.48 17.36 5.93
CA ASP A 217 4.57 18.79 6.29
C ASP A 217 3.44 19.18 7.25
N ILE A 218 2.25 18.62 7.06
CA ILE A 218 1.10 18.83 7.96
C ILE A 218 1.35 18.20 9.32
N VAL A 219 1.94 16.99 9.35
CA VAL A 219 2.31 16.31 10.60
C VAL A 219 3.36 17.12 11.34
N GLU A 220 4.41 17.54 10.64
CA GLU A 220 5.48 18.37 11.21
C GLU A 220 4.91 19.67 11.79
N LYS A 221 3.99 20.33 11.07
CA LYS A 221 3.35 21.54 11.58
C LYS A 221 2.54 21.28 12.85
N ILE A 222 1.85 20.15 12.96
CA ILE A 222 1.15 19.78 14.21
C ILE A 222 2.17 19.64 15.35
N TYR A 223 3.28 18.95 15.12
CA TYR A 223 4.31 18.74 16.14
C TYR A 223 4.97 20.06 16.59
N GLU A 224 5.27 20.95 15.64
CA GLU A 224 5.79 22.30 15.90
C GLU A 224 4.82 23.11 16.77
N GLN A 225 3.54 23.15 16.41
CA GLN A 225 2.52 23.93 17.11
C GLN A 225 2.23 23.39 18.53
N VAL A 226 2.24 22.07 18.71
CA VAL A 226 2.10 21.46 20.04
C VAL A 226 3.34 21.70 20.92
N SER A 227 4.54 21.56 20.35
CA SER A 227 5.79 21.58 21.13
C SER A 227 6.32 22.98 21.42
N LEU A 228 6.24 23.90 20.45
CA LEU A 228 6.79 25.27 20.55
C LEU A 228 5.75 26.29 21.01
N HIS A 229 4.52 26.18 20.48
CA HIS A 229 3.45 27.16 20.73
C HIS A 229 2.42 26.69 21.76
N GLY A 230 2.50 25.44 22.22
CA GLY A 230 1.63 24.90 23.28
C GLY A 230 0.16 24.76 22.87
N VAL A 231 -0.14 24.65 21.56
CA VAL A 231 -1.52 24.52 21.08
C VAL A 231 -2.11 23.18 21.53
N ASP A 232 -3.18 23.21 22.31
CA ASP A 232 -3.85 22.02 22.85
C ASP A 232 -5.29 21.82 22.31
N ASN A 233 -5.83 22.84 21.63
CA ASN A 233 -7.16 22.80 21.07
C ASN A 233 -7.18 22.35 19.61
N ALA A 234 -7.93 21.28 19.33
CA ALA A 234 -8.06 20.72 17.99
C ALA A 234 -8.74 21.66 16.97
N ASP A 235 -9.63 22.56 17.41
CA ASP A 235 -10.27 23.53 16.51
C ASP A 235 -9.28 24.60 16.06
N GLU A 236 -8.48 25.10 17.00
CA GLU A 236 -7.40 26.06 16.73
C GLU A 236 -6.36 25.43 15.80
N MET A 237 -5.92 24.21 16.09
CA MET A 237 -5.01 23.45 15.22
C MET A 237 -5.59 23.31 13.81
N THR A 238 -6.89 23.00 13.67
CA THR A 238 -7.52 22.87 12.36
C THR A 238 -7.51 24.19 11.57
N GLN A 239 -7.67 25.34 12.24
CA GLN A 239 -7.57 26.66 11.60
C GLN A 239 -6.13 27.02 11.21
N ILE A 240 -5.16 26.67 12.04
CA ILE A 240 -3.73 26.84 11.74
C ILE A 240 -3.37 26.02 10.50
N LEU A 241 -3.75 24.74 10.46
CA LEU A 241 -3.51 23.87 9.31
C LEU A 241 -4.15 24.38 8.02
N LYS A 242 -5.38 24.93 8.09
CA LYS A 242 -6.02 25.53 6.91
C LYS A 242 -5.23 26.70 6.34
N ARG A 243 -4.68 27.56 7.19
CA ARG A 243 -3.81 28.67 6.77
C ARG A 243 -2.50 28.15 6.19
N PHE A 244 -1.88 27.19 6.87
CA PHE A 244 -0.64 26.58 6.42
C PHE A 244 -0.76 25.88 5.05
N VAL A 245 -1.88 25.18 4.79
CA VAL A 245 -2.14 24.61 3.46
C VAL A 245 -2.28 25.71 2.40
N ALA A 246 -2.93 26.83 2.72
CA ALA A 246 -3.02 27.96 1.79
C ALA A 246 -1.65 28.58 1.49
N GLU A 247 -0.73 28.59 2.46
CA GLU A 247 0.66 29.04 2.29
C GLU A 247 1.48 28.09 1.42
N ILE A 248 1.44 26.77 1.69
CA ILE A 248 2.17 25.76 0.91
C ILE A 248 1.73 25.74 -0.57
N PHE A 249 0.43 25.98 -0.82
CA PHE A 249 -0.15 25.99 -2.15
C PHE A 249 -0.29 27.39 -2.75
N ALA A 250 0.40 28.41 -2.21
CA ALA A 250 0.40 29.75 -2.77
C ALA A 250 0.86 29.71 -4.25
N GLY A 251 0.01 30.21 -5.15
CA GLY A 251 0.27 30.19 -6.60
C GLY A 251 -0.01 28.86 -7.32
N LYS A 252 -0.50 27.83 -6.61
CA LYS A 252 -0.94 26.53 -7.18
C LYS A 252 -2.44 26.31 -6.94
N LYS A 253 -3.04 25.36 -7.66
CA LYS A 253 -4.42 24.94 -7.41
C LYS A 253 -4.51 24.29 -6.03
N LEU A 254 -5.35 24.85 -5.16
CA LEU A 254 -5.59 24.33 -3.81
C LEU A 254 -6.11 22.88 -3.86
N PRO A 255 -5.64 22.00 -2.97
CA PRO A 255 -6.20 20.67 -2.86
C PRO A 255 -7.67 20.75 -2.40
N PRO A 256 -8.53 19.78 -2.79
CA PRO A 256 -9.91 19.74 -2.33
C PRO A 256 -9.97 19.66 -0.80
N VAL A 257 -10.87 20.42 -0.18
CA VAL A 257 -11.12 20.39 1.28
C VAL A 257 -11.54 19.01 1.77
N SER A 258 -12.06 18.17 0.87
CA SER A 258 -12.38 16.78 1.14
C SER A 258 -11.14 15.91 1.39
N SER A 259 -9.96 16.28 0.88
CA SER A 259 -8.72 15.51 1.00
C SER A 259 -8.20 15.50 2.44
N LYS A 260 -8.27 14.35 3.12
CA LYS A 260 -7.76 14.20 4.50
C LYS A 260 -6.23 14.22 4.59
N LYS A 261 -5.53 14.10 3.46
CA LYS A 261 -4.08 14.26 3.37
C LYS A 261 -3.64 15.66 3.81
N TYR A 262 -4.35 16.69 3.35
CA TYR A 262 -4.06 18.11 3.65
C TYR A 262 -5.04 18.72 4.65
N TYR A 263 -6.30 18.27 4.65
CA TYR A 263 -7.36 18.72 5.56
C TYR A 263 -7.83 17.56 6.44
N PRO A 264 -7.02 17.12 7.43
CA PRO A 264 -7.36 16.00 8.30
C PRO A 264 -8.63 16.28 9.10
N SER A 265 -9.35 15.21 9.48
CA SER A 265 -10.54 15.37 10.31
C SER A 265 -10.14 15.79 11.72
N LYS A 266 -11.04 16.48 12.44
CA LYS A 266 -10.82 16.88 13.84
C LYS A 266 -10.41 15.70 14.75
N ARG A 267 -10.91 14.49 14.46
CA ARG A 267 -10.49 13.28 15.18
C ARG A 267 -9.05 12.90 14.89
N ASP A 268 -8.64 12.94 13.64
CA ASP A 268 -7.27 12.59 13.21
C ASP A 268 -6.27 13.63 13.76
N VAL A 269 -6.63 14.92 13.76
CA VAL A 269 -5.88 16.00 14.42
C VAL A 269 -5.67 15.70 15.91
N LYS A 270 -6.73 15.32 16.65
CA LYS A 270 -6.60 14.95 18.06
C LYS A 270 -5.67 13.75 18.28
N GLU A 271 -5.79 12.72 17.44
CA GLU A 271 -4.94 11.53 17.50
C GLU A 271 -3.46 11.94 17.33
N GLU A 272 -3.15 12.81 16.37
CA GLU A 272 -1.79 13.26 16.10
C GLU A 272 -1.24 14.22 17.16
N MET A 273 -2.04 15.18 17.63
CA MET A 273 -1.67 16.06 18.74
C MET A 273 -1.33 15.26 20.01
N THR A 274 -2.07 14.18 20.26
CA THR A 274 -1.80 13.29 21.40
C THR A 274 -0.44 12.60 21.25
N LYS A 275 -0.08 12.16 20.03
CA LYS A 275 1.25 11.60 19.75
C LYS A 275 2.34 12.67 19.89
N ALA A 276 2.14 13.85 19.33
CA ALA A 276 3.07 14.97 19.45
C ALA A 276 3.35 15.31 20.92
N LEU A 277 2.30 15.37 21.75
CA LEU A 277 2.43 15.61 23.18
C LEU A 277 3.17 14.46 23.90
N ALA A 278 2.94 13.21 23.51
CA ALA A 278 3.67 12.07 24.06
C ALA A 278 5.17 12.15 23.69
N THR A 279 5.49 12.40 22.43
CA THR A 279 6.87 12.58 21.95
C THR A 279 7.57 13.76 22.65
N PHE A 280 6.88 14.88 22.84
CA PHE A 280 7.39 16.03 23.59
C PHE A 280 7.65 15.71 25.07
N ARG A 281 6.77 14.93 25.71
CA ARG A 281 6.98 14.48 27.09
C ARG A 281 8.16 13.53 27.21
N GLU A 282 8.30 12.60 26.28
CA GLU A 282 9.42 11.67 26.21
C GLU A 282 10.74 12.42 26.02
N SER A 283 10.81 13.38 25.10
CA SER A 283 12.02 14.19 24.89
C SER A 283 12.37 15.06 26.09
N LYS A 284 11.38 15.67 26.75
CA LYS A 284 11.57 16.43 28.00
C LYS A 284 12.05 15.54 29.14
N TYR A 285 11.48 14.35 29.29
CA TYR A 285 11.89 13.38 30.31
C TYR A 285 13.33 12.92 30.08
N ILE A 286 13.69 12.56 28.84
CA ILE A 286 15.05 12.16 28.46
C ILE A 286 16.04 13.29 28.76
N CYS A 287 15.75 14.53 28.35
CA CYS A 287 16.60 15.68 28.63
C CYS A 287 16.75 15.93 30.14
N SER A 288 15.66 15.84 30.92
CA SER A 288 15.71 16.02 32.38
C SER A 288 16.50 14.92 33.09
N SER A 289 16.36 13.67 32.67
CA SER A 289 17.10 12.53 33.21
C SER A 289 18.58 12.61 32.85
N MET A 290 18.91 13.00 31.62
CA MET A 290 20.29 13.25 31.20
C MET A 290 20.92 14.40 31.99
N ASN A 291 20.20 15.52 32.19
CA ASN A 291 20.69 16.64 32.99
C ASN A 291 20.96 16.22 34.44
N GLN A 292 20.11 15.38 35.04
CA GLN A 292 20.35 14.83 36.37
C GLN A 292 21.57 13.92 36.43
N GLN A 293 21.79 13.08 35.41
CA GLN A 293 22.99 12.24 35.32
C GLN A 293 24.27 13.07 35.20
N VAL A 294 24.24 14.13 34.38
CA VAL A 294 25.38 15.05 34.24
C VAL A 294 25.70 15.72 35.57
N VAL A 295 24.69 16.23 36.31
CA VAL A 295 24.89 16.82 37.64
C VAL A 295 25.50 15.82 38.62
N GLN A 296 24.99 14.58 38.67
CA GLN A 296 25.55 13.52 39.52
C GLN A 296 26.99 13.14 39.15
N TRP A 297 27.36 13.23 37.87
CA TRP A 297 28.73 12.95 37.42
C TRP A 297 29.69 14.07 37.81
N VAL A 298 29.28 15.33 37.69
CA VAL A 298 30.06 16.49 38.15
C VAL A 298 30.28 16.44 39.67
N GLU A 299 29.26 16.08 40.45
CA GLU A 299 29.38 15.92 41.90
C GLU A 299 30.34 14.81 42.32
N LYS A 300 30.37 13.70 41.58
CA LYS A 300 31.22 12.54 41.90
C LYS A 300 32.68 12.73 41.48
N GLN A 301 32.95 13.54 40.46
CA GLN A 301 34.30 13.80 39.95
C GLN A 301 34.47 15.25 39.47
N PRO A 302 34.70 16.20 40.40
CA PRO A 302 34.77 17.63 40.07
C PRO A 302 36.00 18.03 39.24
N GLU A 303 37.03 17.18 39.16
CA GLU A 303 38.29 17.49 38.45
C GLU A 303 38.32 17.00 36.98
N ASN A 304 37.29 16.27 36.53
CA ASN A 304 37.19 15.79 35.15
C ASN A 304 36.31 16.72 34.30
N PHE A 305 36.89 17.29 33.23
CA PHE A 305 36.13 18.04 32.23
C PHE A 305 35.21 17.10 31.44
N VAL A 306 33.90 17.14 31.74
CA VAL A 306 32.89 16.38 30.99
C VAL A 306 32.56 17.14 29.70
N TYR A 307 33.09 16.68 28.57
CA TYR A 307 32.71 17.19 27.25
C TYR A 307 31.52 16.38 26.71
N PHE A 308 30.36 17.02 26.61
CA PHE A 308 29.16 16.43 26.00
C PHE A 308 29.13 16.77 24.50
N HIS A 309 28.98 15.76 23.64
CA HIS A 309 28.73 15.94 22.21
C HIS A 309 27.30 15.45 21.88
N PRO A 310 26.37 16.36 21.54
CA PRO A 310 25.06 15.96 21.05
C PRO A 310 25.16 15.42 19.62
N HIS A 311 24.52 14.29 19.34
CA HIS A 311 24.22 13.83 17.98
C HIS A 311 22.95 14.48 17.45
#